data_AF-A0A1Y2CK95-F1
#
_entry.id   AF-A0A1Y2CK95-F1
#
_cell.length_a   1.000
_cell.length_b   1.000
_cell.length_c   1.000
_cell.angle_alpha   90.00
_cell.angle_beta   90.00
_cell.angle_gamma   90.00
#
_symmetry.space_group_name_H-M   'P 1'
#
loop_
_entity.id
_entity.type
_entity.pdbx_description
1 polymer ?
#
loop_
_entity_poly.entity_id
_entity_poly.type
_entity_poly.pdbx_seq_one_letter_code
_entity_poly.pdbx_strand_id
1 'polypeptide(L)'
;MASETWPQVPTKVAKRPDGHVDLDYRNKLILAPMVRCGTLPMRMLALREGADIVYSPETIDKRLARSKRVDNVVSNAIDFVDPDDGSINLRVHRDEKTKLVIQLGSSTLKLQCKLLLSWRTTVLVLT
;
A
#
# COMPACT_ATOMS: atom_id res chain seq x y z
N MET A 1 -4.10 -1.03 44.39
CA MET A 1 -3.90 -1.71 43.10
C MET A 1 -4.30 -0.74 42.01
N ALA A 2 -3.36 0.08 41.53
CA ALA A 2 -3.62 1.00 40.43
C ALA A 2 -3.67 0.19 39.14
N SER A 3 -4.83 0.16 38.48
CA SER A 3 -5.00 -0.46 37.17
C SER A 3 -4.15 0.30 36.16
N GLU A 4 -3.16 -0.36 35.55
CA GLU A 4 -2.41 0.16 34.43
C GLU A 4 -3.38 0.45 33.28
N THR A 5 -3.61 1.73 33.03
CA THR A 5 -4.36 2.18 31.87
C THR A 5 -3.41 2.19 30.68
N TRP A 6 -3.82 1.58 29.57
CA TRP A 6 -3.05 1.58 28.33
C TRP A 6 -2.63 3.02 27.97
N PRO A 7 -1.39 3.24 27.50
CA PRO A 7 -0.94 4.57 27.11
C PRO A 7 -1.89 5.14 26.05
N GLN A 8 -2.45 6.31 26.36
CA GLN A 8 -3.44 6.95 25.50
C GLN A 8 -2.77 7.37 24.19
N VAL A 9 -3.43 7.06 23.06
CA VAL A 9 -2.94 7.41 21.73
C VAL A 9 -2.71 8.93 21.67
N PRO A 10 -1.54 9.42 21.22
CA PRO A 10 -1.26 10.84 21.14
C PRO A 10 -2.35 11.56 20.33
N THR A 11 -3.04 12.52 20.96
CA THR A 11 -4.21 13.20 20.37
C THR A 11 -3.82 14.17 19.24
N LYS A 12 -2.55 14.58 19.18
CA LYS A 12 -2.03 15.49 18.15
C LYS A 12 -1.40 14.69 17.01
N VAL A 13 -2.25 14.25 16.08
CA VAL A 13 -1.80 13.67 14.81
C VAL A 13 -1.38 14.80 13.87
N ALA A 14 -0.23 14.65 13.20
CA ALA A 14 0.22 15.63 12.20
C ALA A 14 -0.82 15.80 11.08
N LYS A 15 -1.01 17.04 10.60
CA LYS A 15 -1.95 17.33 9.50
C LYS A 15 -1.58 16.47 8.28
N ARG A 16 -2.54 15.69 7.79
CA ARG A 16 -2.36 14.87 6.57
C ARG A 16 -2.17 15.80 5.36
N PRO A 17 -1.35 15.41 4.36
CA PRO A 17 -1.12 16.24 3.17
C PRO A 17 -2.42 16.42 2.37
N ASP A 18 -2.55 17.57 1.69
CA ASP A 18 -3.72 17.87 0.87
C ASP A 18 -3.80 16.88 -0.33
N GLY A 19 -5.00 16.35 -0.60
CA GLY A 19 -5.23 15.33 -1.64
C GLY A 19 -5.09 13.87 -1.18
N HIS A 20 -4.98 13.61 0.12
CA HIS A 20 -5.04 12.26 0.68
C HIS A 20 -6.47 11.69 0.60
N VAL A 21 -6.57 10.42 0.21
CA VAL A 21 -7.85 9.69 0.17
C VAL A 21 -8.08 9.01 1.52
N ASP A 22 -9.15 9.41 2.21
CA ASP A 22 -9.61 8.69 3.40
C ASP A 22 -10.31 7.40 2.97
N LEU A 23 -9.73 6.27 3.38
CA LEU A 23 -10.35 4.94 3.21
C LEU A 23 -11.22 4.65 4.43
N ASP A 24 -12.53 4.52 4.22
CA ASP A 24 -13.48 4.03 5.22
C ASP A 24 -13.58 2.50 5.14
N TYR A 25 -13.32 1.82 6.25
CA TYR A 25 -13.33 0.35 6.35
C TYR A 25 -14.67 -0.22 6.81
N ARG A 26 -15.66 0.61 7.14
CA ARG A 26 -16.95 0.14 7.66
C ARG A 26 -17.84 -0.39 6.53
N ASN A 27 -18.37 -1.60 6.70
CA ASN A 27 -19.31 -2.26 5.78
C ASN A 27 -18.82 -2.27 4.32
N LYS A 28 -17.53 -2.54 4.11
CA LYS A 28 -16.90 -2.58 2.77
C LYS A 28 -16.64 -3.99 2.30
N LEU A 29 -16.71 -4.19 0.99
CA LEU A 29 -16.22 -5.40 0.33
C LEU A 29 -14.73 -5.25 0.04
N ILE A 30 -13.91 -6.04 0.72
CA ILE A 30 -12.45 -5.92 0.72
C ILE A 30 -11.83 -7.18 0.10
N LEU A 31 -11.00 -7.00 -0.92
CA LEU A 31 -10.13 -8.08 -1.40
C LEU A 31 -8.95 -8.24 -0.43
N ALA A 32 -8.88 -9.37 0.25
CA ALA A 32 -7.80 -9.72 1.17
C ALA A 32 -6.44 -9.83 0.44
N PRO A 33 -5.33 -9.58 1.15
CA PRO A 33 -4.01 -9.77 0.58
C PRO A 33 -3.73 -11.27 0.36
N MET A 34 -3.33 -11.61 -0.86
CA MET A 34 -2.95 -12.96 -1.24
C MET A 34 -1.61 -12.93 -1.97
N VAL A 35 -0.60 -13.60 -1.42
CA VAL A 35 0.71 -13.74 -2.07
C VAL A 35 0.52 -14.50 -3.40
N ARG A 36 1.21 -14.06 -4.45
CA ARG A 36 1.10 -14.56 -5.85
C ARG A 36 -0.25 -14.28 -6.54
N CYS A 37 -1.38 -14.52 -5.90
CA CYS A 37 -2.70 -14.35 -6.53
C CYS A 37 -3.14 -12.88 -6.62
N GLY A 38 -2.77 -12.03 -5.67
CA GLY A 38 -3.17 -10.61 -5.60
C GLY A 38 -2.48 -9.67 -6.60
N THR A 39 -2.00 -10.18 -7.73
CA THR A 39 -1.36 -9.34 -8.77
C THR A 39 -2.34 -8.37 -9.40
N LEU A 40 -1.85 -7.41 -10.21
CA LEU A 40 -2.68 -6.34 -10.79
C LEU A 40 -3.98 -6.85 -11.45
N PRO A 41 -3.97 -7.91 -12.30
CA PRO A 41 -5.20 -8.37 -12.94
C PRO A 41 -6.29 -8.79 -11.95
N MET A 42 -5.91 -9.46 -10.86
CA MET A 42 -6.86 -9.90 -9.83
C MET A 42 -7.49 -8.72 -9.09
N ARG A 43 -6.70 -7.69 -8.79
CA ARG A 43 -7.19 -6.48 -8.12
C ARG A 43 -8.12 -5.68 -9.01
N MET A 44 -7.76 -5.51 -10.28
CA MET A 44 -8.61 -4.83 -11.26
C MET A 44 -9.90 -5.60 -11.49
N LEU A 45 -9.86 -6.94 -11.52
CA LEU A 45 -11.06 -7.77 -11.58
C LEU A 45 -11.94 -7.56 -10.35
N ALA A 46 -11.38 -7.62 -9.13
CA ALA A 46 -12.15 -7.38 -7.92
C ALA A 46 -12.82 -5.99 -7.89
N LEU A 47 -12.14 -4.96 -8.37
CA LEU A 47 -12.72 -3.62 -8.52
C LEU A 47 -13.89 -3.59 -9.52
N ARG A 48 -13.82 -4.38 -10.60
CA ARG A 48 -14.90 -4.52 -11.58
C ARG A 48 -16.10 -5.29 -11.02
N GLU A 49 -15.85 -6.26 -10.15
CA GLU A 49 -16.89 -7.03 -9.45
C GLU A 49 -17.49 -6.30 -8.24
N GLY A 50 -17.10 -5.05 -7.99
CA GLY A 50 -17.71 -4.21 -6.95
C GLY A 50 -16.96 -4.16 -5.62
N ALA A 51 -15.69 -4.56 -5.56
CA ALA A 51 -14.87 -4.35 -4.36
C ALA A 51 -14.65 -2.84 -4.09
N ASP A 52 -14.77 -2.46 -2.82
CA ASP A 52 -14.53 -1.11 -2.33
C ASP A 52 -13.05 -0.85 -2.09
N ILE A 53 -12.35 -1.86 -1.55
CA ILE A 53 -10.94 -1.78 -1.16
C ILE A 53 -10.23 -3.03 -1.67
N VAL A 54 -9.01 -2.86 -2.20
CA VAL A 54 -8.19 -3.97 -2.68
C VAL A 54 -6.81 -3.92 -2.05
N TYR A 55 -6.33 -5.06 -1.58
CA TYR A 55 -4.97 -5.19 -1.04
C TYR A 55 -3.99 -5.68 -2.11
N SER A 56 -2.79 -5.13 -2.10
CA SER A 56 -1.65 -5.70 -2.83
C SER A 56 -1.24 -7.05 -2.22
N PRO A 57 -0.47 -7.88 -2.94
CA PRO A 57 0.25 -8.98 -2.32
C PRO A 57 1.20 -8.42 -1.26
N GLU A 58 1.50 -9.25 -0.25
CA GLU A 58 2.54 -8.91 0.71
C GLU A 58 3.87 -8.71 -0.02
N THR A 59 4.44 -7.52 0.11
CA THR A 59 5.72 -7.18 -0.52
C THR A 59 6.75 -6.82 0.54
N ILE A 60 7.93 -7.43 0.44
CA ILE A 60 9.03 -7.19 1.38
C ILE A 60 9.55 -5.76 1.22
N ASP A 61 9.63 -5.04 2.32
CA ASP A 61 10.06 -3.65 2.39
C ASP A 61 11.45 -3.41 1.78
N LYS A 62 12.42 -4.28 2.05
CA LYS A 62 13.79 -4.23 1.49
C LYS A 62 13.78 -4.32 -0.04
N ARG A 63 12.90 -5.14 -0.60
CA ARG A 63 12.75 -5.33 -2.04
C ARG A 63 12.18 -4.06 -2.69
N LEU A 64 11.16 -3.47 -2.06
CA LEU A 64 10.59 -2.19 -2.52
C LEU A 64 11.55 -1.01 -2.34
N ALA A 65 12.36 -0.99 -1.28
CA ALA A 65 13.36 0.04 -1.06
C ALA A 65 14.47 0.07 -2.12
N ARG A 66 14.81 -1.09 -2.71
CA ARG A 66 15.76 -1.19 -3.84
C ARG A 66 15.11 -0.85 -5.18
N SER A 67 13.79 -1.01 -5.28
CA SER A 67 13.05 -0.83 -6.53
C SER A 67 13.09 0.62 -7.02
N LYS A 68 13.19 0.80 -8.34
CA LYS A 68 13.00 2.10 -9.00
C LYS A 68 11.55 2.25 -9.43
N ARG A 69 10.95 3.40 -9.11
CA ARG A 69 9.64 3.79 -9.64
C ARG A 69 9.76 4.21 -11.10
N VAL A 70 9.04 3.55 -11.98
CA VAL A 70 8.98 3.82 -13.43
C VAL A 70 7.53 4.06 -13.81
N ASP A 71 7.25 5.18 -14.48
CA ASP A 71 5.91 5.49 -14.98
C ASP A 71 5.74 4.84 -16.37
N ASN A 72 4.81 3.88 -16.47
CA ASN A 72 4.54 3.14 -17.69
C ASN A 72 3.31 3.73 -18.37
N VAL A 73 3.54 4.57 -19.37
CA VAL A 73 2.50 5.29 -20.12
C VAL A 73 1.64 4.34 -20.95
N VAL A 74 2.20 3.24 -21.46
CA VAL A 74 1.49 2.27 -22.32
C VAL A 74 0.41 1.53 -21.53
N SER A 75 0.74 1.11 -20.30
CA SER A 75 -0.19 0.39 -19.42
C SER A 75 -0.91 1.28 -18.42
N ASN A 76 -0.73 2.61 -18.50
CA ASN A 76 -1.25 3.60 -17.56
C ASN A 76 -1.02 3.19 -16.08
N ALA A 77 0.17 2.67 -15.80
CA ALA A 77 0.53 2.07 -14.52
C ALA A 77 1.88 2.56 -14.03
N ILE A 78 2.08 2.50 -12.71
CA ILE A 78 3.35 2.76 -12.05
C ILE A 78 3.99 1.42 -11.71
N ASP A 79 5.17 1.19 -12.25
CA ASP A 79 5.95 -0.03 -12.07
C ASP A 79 7.09 0.21 -11.08
N PHE A 80 7.22 -0.69 -10.12
CA PHE A 80 8.34 -0.75 -9.19
C PHE A 80 9.25 -1.87 -9.65
N VAL A 81 10.32 -1.48 -10.35
CA VAL A 81 11.21 -2.40 -11.05
C VAL A 81 12.50 -2.55 -10.26
N ASP A 82 12.97 -3.77 -10.12
CA ASP A 82 14.28 -4.05 -9.58
C ASP A 82 15.37 -3.64 -10.58
N PRO A 83 16.33 -2.76 -10.23
CA PRO A 83 17.38 -2.34 -11.16
C PRO A 83 18.34 -3.47 -11.55
N ASP A 84 18.51 -4.48 -10.69
CA ASP A 84 19.48 -5.56 -10.92
C ASP A 84 18.87 -6.66 -11.81
N ASP A 85 17.68 -7.13 -11.44
CA ASP A 85 17.01 -8.27 -12.10
C ASP A 85 16.04 -7.85 -13.22
N GLY A 86 15.69 -6.56 -13.31
CA GLY A 86 14.62 -6.07 -14.19
C GLY A 86 13.22 -6.57 -13.81
N SER A 87 13.09 -7.30 -12.70
CA SER A 87 11.83 -7.88 -12.25
C SER A 87 10.87 -6.82 -11.70
N ILE A 88 9.57 -6.97 -11.97
CA ILE A 88 8.54 -6.06 -11.46
C ILE A 88 8.12 -6.54 -10.08
N ASN A 89 8.48 -5.76 -9.06
CA ASN A 89 8.19 -6.06 -7.67
C ASN A 89 6.75 -5.69 -7.30
N LEU A 90 6.25 -4.58 -7.85
CA LEU A 90 4.87 -4.16 -7.70
C LEU A 90 4.47 -3.33 -8.92
N ARG A 91 3.25 -3.53 -9.41
CA ARG A 91 2.65 -2.70 -10.45
C ARG A 91 1.33 -2.16 -9.92
N VAL A 92 1.12 -0.85 -10.05
CA VAL A 92 -0.06 -0.14 -9.57
C VAL A 92 -0.72 0.60 -10.72
N HIS A 93 -1.96 0.28 -11.06
CA HIS A 93 -2.70 1.02 -12.07
C HIS A 93 -3.24 2.34 -11.49
N ARG A 94 -3.38 3.38 -12.31
CA ARG A 94 -3.85 4.69 -11.81
C ARG A 94 -5.27 4.64 -11.24
N ASP A 95 -6.12 3.82 -11.84
CA ASP A 95 -7.54 3.71 -11.44
C ASP A 95 -7.75 3.03 -10.08
N GLU A 96 -6.84 2.14 -9.65
CA GLU A 96 -6.95 1.51 -8.34
C GLU A 96 -6.36 2.37 -7.21
N LYS A 97 -5.66 3.47 -7.52
CA LYS A 97 -4.89 4.27 -6.55
C LYS A 97 -5.73 4.77 -5.35
N THR A 98 -6.99 5.08 -5.57
CA THR A 98 -7.89 5.58 -4.52
C THR A 98 -8.45 4.48 -3.62
N LYS A 99 -8.33 3.21 -4.01
CA LYS A 99 -8.90 2.03 -3.33
C LYS A 99 -7.85 0.98 -2.95
N LEU A 100 -6.62 1.12 -3.43
CA LEU A 100 -5.52 0.21 -3.20
C LEU A 100 -4.89 0.45 -1.83
N VAL A 101 -4.67 -0.64 -1.11
CA VAL A 101 -3.85 -0.69 0.10
C VAL A 101 -2.62 -1.54 -0.20
N ILE A 102 -1.43 -1.02 0.07
CA ILE A 102 -0.19 -1.79 -0.05
C ILE A 102 0.14 -2.44 1.30
N GLN A 103 0.27 -3.76 1.32
CA GLN A 103 0.76 -4.49 2.48
C GLN A 103 2.28 -4.65 2.42
N LEU A 104 2.96 -4.20 3.47
CA LEU A 104 4.42 -4.30 3.60
C LEU A 104 4.80 -5.35 4.65
N GLY A 105 5.58 -6.35 4.23
CA GLY A 105 6.29 -7.23 5.15
C GLY A 105 7.59 -6.56 5.59
N SER A 106 7.71 -6.20 6.87
CA SER A 106 8.90 -5.54 7.42
C SER A 106 9.33 -6.16 8.74
N SER A 107 10.64 -6.25 8.95
CA SER A 107 11.25 -6.66 10.22
C SER A 107 11.79 -5.46 11.02
N THR A 108 11.64 -4.23 10.54
CA THR A 108 12.26 -3.04 11.17
C THR A 108 11.43 -1.79 10.97
N LEU A 109 10.93 -1.22 12.08
CA LEU A 109 10.11 -0.01 12.09
C LEU A 109 10.73 1.17 11.33
N LYS A 110 12.05 1.37 11.47
CA LYS A 110 12.77 2.47 10.82
C LYS A 110 12.67 2.42 9.29
N LEU A 111 12.81 1.23 8.70
CA LEU A 111 12.76 1.05 7.25
C LEU A 111 11.34 1.25 6.74
N GLN A 112 10.36 0.71 7.46
CA GLN A 112 8.94 0.90 7.18
C GLN A 112 8.54 2.38 7.20
N CYS A 113 8.88 3.12 8.25
CA CYS A 113 8.60 4.56 8.32
C CYS A 113 9.27 5.35 7.20
N LYS A 114 10.52 5.00 6.85
CA LYS A 114 11.23 5.65 5.73
C LYS A 114 10.53 5.42 4.40
N LEU A 115 10.08 4.20 4.13
CA LEU A 115 9.32 3.87 2.91
C LEU A 115 7.98 4.60 2.87
N LEU A 116 7.23 4.58 3.97
CA LEU A 116 5.95 5.28 4.09
C LEU A 116 6.10 6.78 3.81
N LEU A 117 7.14 7.41 4.37
CA LEU A 117 7.42 8.84 4.17
C LEU A 117 7.88 9.14 2.75
N SER A 118 8.69 8.27 2.15
CA SER A 118 9.17 8.42 0.76
C SER A 118 8.02 8.26 -0.26
N TRP A 119 7.03 7.44 0.06
CA TRP A 119 5.92 7.10 -0.83
C TRP A 119 4.61 7.83 -0.47
N ARG A 120 4.71 8.90 0.35
CA ARG A 120 3.60 9.72 0.88
C ARG A 120 2.58 10.20 -0.15
N THR A 121 2.93 10.22 -1.43
CA THR A 121 2.09 10.71 -2.54
C THR A 121 1.34 9.61 -3.29
N THR A 122 1.57 8.33 -2.96
CA THR A 122 1.18 7.23 -3.86
C THR A 122 0.15 6.25 -3.30
N VAL A 123 0.25 5.71 -2.07
CA VAL A 123 -0.73 4.69 -1.61
C VAL A 123 -0.81 4.60 -0.08
N LEU A 124 -1.99 4.17 0.44
CA LEU A 124 -2.19 3.84 1.85
C LEU A 124 -1.48 2.53 2.19
N VAL A 125 -0.63 2.52 3.23
CA VAL A 125 0.02 1.31 3.74
C VAL A 125 -0.67 0.94 5.04
N LEU A 126 -1.24 -0.26 5.11
CA LEU A 126 -1.70 -0.84 6.39
C LEU A 126 -0.80 -2.03 6.75
N THR A 127 -0.39 -2.01 8.01
CA THR A 127 0.33 -3.08 8.71
C THR A 127 -0.65 -3.95 9.47
#